data_AF-A0A1Q7C533-F1
#
_entry.id   AF-A0A1Q7C533-F1
#
_cell.length_a   1.000
_cell.length_b   1.000
_cell.length_c   1.000
_cell.angle_alpha   90.00
_cell.angle_beta   90.00
_cell.angle_gamma   90.00
#
_symmetry.space_group_name_H-M   'P 1'
#
loop_
_entity.id
_entity.type
_entity.pdbx_description
1 polymer ?
#
loop_
_entity_poly.entity_id
_entity_poly.type
_entity_poly.pdbx_seq_one_letter_code
_entity_poly.pdbx_strand_id
1 'polypeptide(L)' 'MESAVTSGELDAKHEQMLKVRREEGNQALFRASGELGEPVRSYVARLLAMEEILSSLPVRR' A
#
# COMPACT_ATOMS: atom_id res chain seq x y z
N MET A 1 -6.70 -15.86 10.33
CA MET A 1 -5.78 -14.92 9.67
C MET A 1 -5.91 -13.62 10.44
N GLU A 2 -4.98 -13.34 11.33
CA GLU A 2 -4.97 -12.11 12.12
C GLU A 2 -4.42 -11.00 11.21
N SER A 3 -5.11 -9.86 11.10
CA SER A 3 -4.67 -8.79 10.20
C SER A 3 -3.63 -7.91 10.90
N ALA A 4 -2.70 -7.34 10.14
CA ALA A 4 -1.72 -6.39 10.65
C ALA A 4 -2.36 -5.18 11.37
N VAL A 5 -3.64 -4.91 11.10
CA VAL A 5 -4.41 -3.84 11.75
C VAL A 5 -4.67 -4.15 13.22
N THR A 6 -4.81 -5.43 13.59
CA THR A 6 -5.09 -5.83 14.98
C THR A 6 -3.82 -5.89 15.82
N SER A 7 -2.72 -6.38 15.25
CA SER A 7 -1.43 -6.53 15.95
C SER A 7 -0.54 -5.29 15.89
N GLY A 8 -0.76 -4.39 14.92
CA GLY A 8 0.17 -3.30 14.63
C GLY A 8 1.51 -3.78 14.05
N GLU A 9 1.58 -5.02 13.58
CA GLU A 9 2.79 -5.67 13.06
C GLU A 9 2.49 -6.32 11.70
N LEU A 10 3.48 -6.28 10.79
CA LEU A 10 3.43 -7.05 9.54
C LEU A 10 4.01 -8.46 9.76
N ASP A 11 3.46 -9.44 9.05
CA ASP A 11 4.20 -10.68 8.81
C ASP A 11 5.12 -10.54 7.58
N ALA A 12 6.06 -11.49 7.44
CA ALA A 12 7.04 -11.49 6.35
C ALA A 12 6.41 -11.55 4.95
N LYS A 13 5.20 -12.13 4.79
CA LYS A 13 4.53 -12.20 3.50
C LYS A 13 3.97 -10.83 3.11
N HIS A 14 3.37 -10.13 4.05
CA HIS A 14 2.86 -8.78 3.84
C HIS A 14 4.00 -7.77 3.62
N GLU A 15 5.11 -7.90 4.35
CA GLU A 15 6.32 -7.11 4.10
C GLU A 15 6.82 -7.31 2.65
N GLN A 16 6.99 -8.57 2.22
CA GLN A 16 7.45 -8.88 0.87
C GLN A 16 6.48 -8.38 -0.21
N MET A 17 5.17 -8.49 0.03
CA MET A 17 4.15 -7.96 -0.89
C MET A 17 4.28 -6.44 -1.04
N LEU A 18 4.42 -5.69 0.06
CA LEU A 18 4.56 -4.23 0.02
C LEU A 18 5.85 -3.83 -0.71
N LYS A 19 6.94 -4.57 -0.49
CA LYS A 19 8.21 -4.35 -1.21
C LYS A 19 8.03 -4.47 -2.73
N VAL A 20 7.40 -5.54 -3.19
CA VAL A 20 7.14 -5.76 -4.63
C VAL A 20 6.30 -4.63 -5.22
N ARG A 21 5.22 -4.23 -4.53
CA ARG A 21 4.35 -3.13 -5.00
C ARG A 21 5.09 -1.80 -5.12
N ARG A 22 6.00 -1.52 -4.19
CA ARG A 22 6.84 -0.32 -4.24
C ARG A 22 7.81 -0.38 -5.42
N GLU A 23 8.42 -1.53 -5.67
CA GLU A 23 9.31 -1.77 -6.83
C GLU A 23 8.57 -1.66 -8.17
N GLU A 24 7.31 -2.09 -8.23
CA GLU A 24 6.44 -1.98 -9.43
C GLU A 24 6.05 -0.54 -9.77
N GLY A 25 6.28 0.43 -8.88
CA GLY A 25 6.19 1.85 -9.22
C GLY A 25 4.76 2.38 -9.28
N ASN A 26 4.12 2.45 -8.12
CA ASN A 26 2.79 3.05 -7.90
C ASN A 26 2.59 4.49 -8.42
N GLN A 27 3.66 5.24 -8.71
CA GLN A 27 3.58 6.57 -9.35
C GLN A 27 3.01 6.52 -10.77
N ALA A 28 3.25 5.43 -11.51
CA ALA A 28 2.64 5.24 -12.83
C ALA A 28 1.12 5.04 -12.69
N LEU A 29 0.71 4.24 -11.70
CA LEU A 29 -0.69 4.00 -11.36
C LEU A 29 -1.40 5.30 -10.96
N PHE A 30 -0.77 6.13 -10.13
CA PHE A 30 -1.31 7.43 -9.73
C PHE A 30 -1.49 8.37 -10.93
N ARG A 31 -0.50 8.46 -11.82
CA ARG A 31 -0.59 9.28 -13.03
C ARG A 31 -1.71 8.81 -13.97
N ALA A 32 -1.79 7.51 -14.23
CA ALA A 32 -2.85 6.92 -15.05
C ALA A 32 -4.25 7.13 -14.45
N SER A 33 -4.38 7.07 -13.12
CA SER A 33 -5.65 7.36 -12.44
C SER A 33 -6.16 8.78 -12.67
N GLY A 34 -5.24 9.71 -12.98
CA GLY A 34 -5.58 11.10 -13.23
C GLY A 34 -6.44 11.32 -14.47
N GLU A 35 -6.37 10.41 -15.44
CA GLU A 35 -7.14 10.43 -16.69
C GLU A 35 -8.56 9.84 -16.52
N LEU A 36 -8.78 9.08 -15.44
CA LEU A 36 -10.05 8.39 -15.15
C LEU A 36 -11.01 9.21 -14.27
N GLY A 37 -10.63 10.44 -13.93
CA GLY A 37 -11.44 11.37 -13.15
C GLY A 37 -11.24 11.28 -11.63
N GLU A 38 -11.87 12.22 -10.92
CA GLU A 38 -11.59 12.48 -9.50
C GLU A 38 -11.90 11.32 -8.54
N PRO A 39 -13.01 10.56 -8.68
CA PRO A 39 -13.28 9.44 -7.77
C PRO A 39 -12.18 8.36 -7.80
N VAL A 40 -11.64 8.08 -8.98
CA VAL A 40 -10.58 7.09 -9.18
C VAL A 40 -9.26 7.61 -8.64
N ARG A 41 -8.90 8.87 -8.94
CA ARG A 41 -7.71 9.54 -8.42
C ARG A 41 -7.69 9.55 -6.89
N SER A 42 -8.79 9.97 -6.28
CA SER A 42 -8.97 9.98 -4.81
C SER A 42 -8.94 8.57 -4.20
N TYR A 43 -9.38 7.54 -4.92
CA TYR A 43 -9.25 6.15 -4.47
C TYR A 43 -7.81 5.66 -4.50
N VAL A 44 -7.10 5.88 -5.61
CA VAL A 44 -5.68 5.51 -5.73
C VAL A 44 -4.84 6.25 -4.68
N ALA A 45 -5.07 7.54 -4.47
CA ALA A 45 -4.38 8.31 -3.42
C ALA A 45 -4.52 7.66 -2.04
N ARG A 46 -5.73 7.18 -1.69
CA ARG A 46 -5.97 6.49 -0.42
C ARG A 46 -5.21 5.16 -0.32
N LEU A 47 -5.17 4.38 -1.40
CA LEU A 47 -4.40 3.13 -1.42
C LEU A 47 -2.90 3.38 -1.21
N LEU A 48 -2.35 4.41 -1.83
CA LEU A 48 -0.95 4.80 -1.63
C LEU A 48 -0.67 5.24 -0.20
N ALA A 49 -1.56 6.03 0.38
CA ALA A 49 -1.44 6.43 1.79
C ALA A 49 -1.49 5.22 2.73
N MET A 50 -2.38 4.26 2.47
CA MET A 50 -2.43 3.01 3.24
C MET A 50 -1.15 2.19 3.09
N GLU A 51 -0.59 2.10 1.89
CA GLU A 51 0.69 1.41 1.65
C GLU A 51 1.82 2.04 2.46
N GLU A 52 1.96 3.37 2.43
CA GLU A 52 2.98 4.08 3.22
C GLU A 52 2.83 3.85 4.72
N ILE A 53 1.60 3.89 5.23
CA ILE A 53 1.33 3.60 6.66
C ILE A 53 1.72 2.16 6.99
N LEU A 54 1.28 1.18 6.18
CA LEU A 54 1.58 -0.22 6.41
C LEU A 54 3.08 -0.51 6.35
N SER A 55 3.81 0.09 5.39
CA SER A 55 5.26 -0.04 5.29
C SER A 55 6.04 0.54 6.48
N SER A 56 5.41 1.34 7.34
CA SER A 56 6.03 1.87 8.56
C SER A 56 5.88 0.95 9.77
N LEU A 57 5.05 -0.10 9.67
CA LEU A 57 4.80 -1.02 10.78
C LEU A 57 6.00 -1.95 11.02
N PRO A 58 6.27 -2.32 12.29
CA PRO A 58 7.29 -3.32 12.62
C PRO A 58 6.94 -4.68 12.03
N VAL A 59 7.98 -5.45 11.65
CA VAL A 59 7.84 -6.82 11.14
C VAL A 59 8.00 -7.81 12.28
N ARG A 60 6.98 -8.66 12.46
CA ARG A 60 7.04 -9.79 13.39
C ARG A 60 8.06 -10.81 12.87
N ARG A 61 9.11 -11.03 13.66
CA ARG A 61 10.17 -12.03 13.39
C ARG A 61 9.72 -13.44 13.69
#